data_AF-A0A9D2FPN0-F1
#
_entry.id   AF-A0A9D2FPN0-F1
#
_cell.length_a   1.000
_cell.length_b   1.000
_cell.length_c   1.000
_cell.angle_alpha   90.00
_cell.angle_beta   90.00
_cell.angle_gamma   90.00
#
_symmetry.space_group_name_H-M   'P 1'
#
loop_
_entity.id
_entity.type
_entity.pdbx_description
1 polymer ?
#
loop_
_entity_poly.entity_id
_entity_poly.type
_entity_poly.pdbx_seq_one_letter_code
_entity_poly.pdbx_strand_id
1 'polypeptide(L)'
;MGGDVMILYQALSSYQILECMIHRQVFHKEEKCVLLLGTFITERMPQYREIRTRGFFQEIYLFPFGGYKGSEKEILEKVEQELKRVLPYDIREFQEILAAGIHTYLEMYLLAKGIPFSMFEDGSGALSRPEILGEIHRKSAPARYALIEKYGLYRHTSPLIQKKYCDFKAQVPGFFDEKAVDFQVLEEFYRLSPSLQKEIRKLFGLPFLEGGKSKVLLLT
;
A
#
# COMPACT_ATOMS: atom_id res chain seq x y z
N MET A 1 -22.00 9.26 -20.07
CA MET A 1 -21.64 10.09 -18.90
C MET A 1 -20.31 9.58 -18.43
N GLY A 2 -19.22 10.31 -18.69
CA GLY A 2 -17.89 9.90 -18.23
C GLY A 2 -17.85 10.07 -16.72
N GLY A 3 -17.89 8.96 -15.98
CA GLY A 3 -17.62 9.00 -14.54
C GLY A 3 -16.16 9.38 -14.35
N ASP A 4 -15.87 10.23 -13.37
CA ASP A 4 -14.50 10.52 -12.99
C ASP A 4 -13.78 9.22 -12.65
N VAL A 5 -12.60 9.01 -13.23
CA VAL A 5 -11.77 7.86 -12.91
C VAL A 5 -11.35 7.93 -11.44
N MET A 6 -11.63 6.86 -10.70
CA MET A 6 -11.31 6.76 -9.28
C MET A 6 -10.31 5.65 -9.00
N ILE A 7 -9.27 5.98 -8.24
CA ILE A 7 -8.19 5.06 -7.84
C ILE A 7 -8.20 4.91 -6.31
N LEU A 8 -8.22 3.68 -5.83
CA LEU A 8 -8.12 3.38 -4.40
C LEU A 8 -6.69 3.01 -4.05
N TYR A 9 -6.10 3.73 -3.11
CA TYR A 9 -4.84 3.36 -2.49
C TYR A 9 -5.08 2.83 -1.10
N GLN A 10 -4.27 1.87 -0.68
CA GLN A 10 -4.18 1.41 0.69
C GLN A 10 -2.76 1.57 1.21
N ALA A 11 -2.63 2.00 2.46
CA ALA A 11 -1.34 2.00 3.16
C ALA A 11 -1.51 1.70 4.65
N LEU A 12 -0.54 0.97 5.21
CA LEU A 12 -0.49 0.60 6.62
C LEU A 12 0.60 1.44 7.33
N SER A 13 1.78 1.62 6.74
CA SER A 13 2.89 2.35 7.37
C SER A 13 3.12 3.75 6.80
N SER A 14 3.94 4.56 7.48
CA SER A 14 4.41 5.86 6.99
C SER A 14 5.18 5.74 5.67
N TYR A 15 6.00 4.69 5.52
CA TYR A 15 6.69 4.38 4.27
C TYR A 15 5.69 4.08 3.15
N GLN A 16 4.70 3.22 3.38
CA GLN A 16 3.69 2.90 2.38
C GLN A 16 2.83 4.11 1.99
N ILE A 17 2.58 5.03 2.92
CA ILE A 17 1.94 6.32 2.60
C ILE A 17 2.82 7.13 1.63
N LEU A 18 4.13 7.19 1.88
CA LEU A 18 5.08 7.85 0.99
C LEU A 18 5.08 7.20 -0.41
N GLU A 19 5.09 5.88 -0.49
CA GLU A 19 4.98 5.13 -1.74
C GLU A 19 3.72 5.52 -2.51
N CYS A 20 2.55 5.44 -1.88
CA CYS A 20 1.27 5.79 -2.47
C CYS A 20 1.23 7.26 -2.94
N MET A 21 1.76 8.18 -2.13
CA MET A 21 1.82 9.61 -2.49
C MET A 21 2.67 9.85 -3.74
N ILE A 22 3.86 9.25 -3.81
CA ILE A 22 4.76 9.41 -4.97
C ILE A 22 4.17 8.73 -6.19
N HIS A 23 3.70 7.49 -6.05
CA HIS A 23 3.11 6.73 -7.14
C HIS A 23 1.95 7.50 -7.78
N ARG A 24 1.08 8.09 -6.96
CA ARG A 24 0.01 8.96 -7.47
C ARG A 24 0.54 10.11 -8.32
N GLN A 25 1.59 10.79 -7.90
CA GLN A 25 2.14 11.92 -8.68
C GLN A 25 2.72 11.49 -10.03
N VAL A 26 3.18 10.24 -10.15
CA VAL A 26 3.79 9.70 -11.36
C VAL A 26 2.75 9.13 -12.31
N PHE A 27 1.79 8.37 -11.79
CA PHE A 27 0.87 7.55 -12.59
C PHE A 27 -0.59 8.01 -12.58
N HIS A 28 -1.02 8.74 -11.55
CA HIS A 28 -2.44 9.05 -11.32
C HIS A 28 -2.66 10.51 -10.87
N LYS A 29 -2.02 11.44 -11.57
CA LYS A 29 -1.96 12.85 -11.18
C LYS A 29 -3.32 13.55 -11.34
N GLU A 30 -4.03 13.23 -12.41
CA GLU A 30 -5.27 13.92 -12.83
C GLU A 30 -6.52 13.18 -12.33
N GLU A 31 -6.37 11.92 -11.88
CA GLU A 31 -7.42 11.07 -11.36
C GLU A 31 -7.79 11.41 -9.91
N LYS A 32 -9.04 11.13 -9.58
CA LYS A 32 -9.50 11.17 -8.19
C LYS A 32 -8.90 9.98 -7.44
N CYS A 33 -8.15 10.26 -6.38
CA CYS A 33 -7.50 9.24 -5.58
C CYS A 33 -8.05 9.25 -4.15
N VAL A 34 -8.48 8.08 -3.68
CA VAL A 34 -8.94 7.81 -2.33
C VAL A 34 -7.86 7.02 -1.60
N LEU A 35 -7.57 7.37 -0.35
CA LEU A 35 -6.58 6.67 0.49
C LEU A 35 -7.23 5.98 1.69
N LEU A 36 -7.11 4.66 1.75
CA LEU A 36 -7.53 3.84 2.88
C LEU A 36 -6.33 3.56 3.79
N LEU A 37 -6.36 4.10 5.00
CA LEU A 37 -5.26 3.98 5.97
C LEU A 37 -5.62 3.02 7.10
N GLY A 38 -4.60 2.34 7.63
CA GLY A 38 -4.76 1.61 8.88
C GLY A 38 -5.09 2.54 10.04
N THR A 39 -6.04 2.14 10.91
CA THR A 39 -6.47 2.95 12.06
C THR A 39 -5.33 3.39 12.98
N PHE A 40 -4.30 2.56 13.14
CA PHE A 40 -3.12 2.85 13.97
C PHE A 40 -2.29 4.04 13.47
N ILE A 41 -2.53 4.54 12.25
CA ILE A 41 -1.87 5.74 11.74
C ILE A 41 -2.17 6.97 12.60
N THR A 42 -3.31 7.00 13.29
CA THR A 42 -3.69 8.11 14.17
C THR A 42 -2.69 8.32 15.31
N GLU A 43 -1.99 7.26 15.72
CA GLU A 43 -0.96 7.29 16.75
C GLU A 43 0.44 7.47 16.13
N ARG A 44 0.74 6.74 15.05
CA ARG A 44 2.08 6.72 14.45
C ARG A 44 2.41 7.96 13.61
N MET A 45 1.41 8.57 12.99
CA MET A 45 1.56 9.78 12.19
C MET A 45 0.34 10.68 12.41
N PRO A 46 0.22 11.35 13.58
CA PRO A 46 -0.96 12.14 13.94
C PRO A 46 -1.32 13.22 12.89
N GLN A 47 -0.34 13.68 12.12
CA GLN A 47 -0.50 14.63 11.02
C GLN A 47 -1.04 14.01 9.72
N TYR A 48 -1.45 12.73 9.68
CA TYR A 48 -1.97 12.09 8.46
C TYR A 48 -3.12 12.86 7.79
N ARG A 49 -3.92 13.62 8.57
CA ARG A 49 -5.00 14.45 8.02
C ARG A 49 -4.50 15.54 7.07
N GLU A 50 -3.24 15.95 7.21
CA GLU A 50 -2.60 16.91 6.31
C GLU A 50 -2.41 16.37 4.90
N ILE A 51 -2.39 15.04 4.71
CA ILE A 51 -2.35 14.43 3.38
C ILE A 51 -3.51 14.96 2.52
N ARG A 52 -4.72 15.07 3.10
CA ARG A 52 -5.89 15.61 2.41
C ARG A 52 -5.81 17.12 2.24
N THR A 53 -5.50 17.86 3.31
CA THR A 53 -5.50 19.33 3.26
C THR A 53 -4.41 19.91 2.37
N ARG A 54 -3.32 19.16 2.14
CA ARG A 54 -2.25 19.50 1.18
C ARG A 54 -2.54 19.01 -0.24
N GLY A 55 -3.68 18.36 -0.48
CA GLY A 55 -4.11 17.94 -1.83
C GLY A 55 -3.44 16.68 -2.38
N PHE A 56 -2.78 15.87 -1.53
CA PHE A 56 -2.18 14.62 -1.99
C PHE A 56 -3.21 13.54 -2.28
N PHE A 57 -4.33 13.53 -1.56
CA PHE A 57 -5.48 12.66 -1.80
C PHE A 57 -6.77 13.45 -1.56
N GLN A 58 -7.80 13.17 -2.36
CA GLN A 58 -9.09 13.87 -2.24
C GLN A 58 -9.83 13.41 -0.99
N GLU A 59 -9.76 12.11 -0.68
CA GLU A 59 -10.48 11.49 0.43
C GLU A 59 -9.57 10.53 1.18
N ILE A 60 -9.76 10.46 2.50
CA ILE A 60 -9.01 9.57 3.39
C ILE A 60 -9.99 8.86 4.31
N TYR A 61 -9.89 7.55 4.39
CA TYR A 61 -10.70 6.70 5.25
C TYR A 61 -9.81 5.84 6.14
N LEU A 62 -10.30 5.50 7.34
CA LEU A 62 -9.56 4.67 8.29
C LEU A 62 -10.20 3.28 8.37
N PHE A 63 -9.41 2.24 8.13
CA PHE A 63 -9.84 0.85 8.11
C PHE A 63 -9.07 -0.01 9.12
N PRO A 64 -9.74 -0.85 9.92
CA PRO A 64 -9.09 -1.73 10.87
C PRO A 64 -8.57 -3.00 10.18
N PHE A 65 -7.32 -3.00 9.71
CA PHE A 65 -6.72 -4.14 8.97
C PHE A 65 -6.45 -5.43 9.77
N GLY A 66 -6.78 -5.45 11.07
CA GLY A 66 -6.46 -6.56 11.97
C GLY A 66 -7.45 -6.70 13.11
N GLY A 67 -7.24 -7.72 13.94
CA GLY A 67 -8.08 -7.99 15.11
C GLY A 67 -9.33 -8.83 14.85
N TYR A 68 -9.62 -9.20 13.59
CA TYR A 68 -10.71 -10.10 13.27
C TYR A 68 -10.45 -11.51 13.81
N LYS A 69 -11.49 -12.10 14.40
CA LYS A 69 -11.50 -13.46 14.97
C LYS A 69 -12.69 -14.24 14.43
N GLY A 70 -12.52 -15.54 14.29
CA GLY A 70 -13.54 -16.48 13.81
C GLY A 70 -13.01 -17.39 12.71
N SER A 71 -13.92 -18.14 12.11
CA SER A 71 -13.70 -18.87 10.86
C SER A 71 -13.39 -17.93 9.70
N GLU A 72 -12.83 -18.48 8.62
CA GLU A 72 -12.54 -17.75 7.38
C GLU A 72 -13.78 -17.01 6.84
N LYS A 73 -14.94 -17.67 6.82
CA LYS A 73 -16.21 -17.07 6.40
C LYS A 73 -16.60 -15.87 7.28
N GLU A 74 -16.54 -16.02 8.61
CA GLU A 74 -16.88 -14.95 9.54
C GLU A 74 -15.92 -13.75 9.43
N ILE A 75 -14.62 -14.01 9.18
CA ILE A 75 -13.64 -12.95 8.96
C ILE A 75 -13.96 -12.18 7.67
N LEU A 76 -14.25 -12.89 6.57
CA LEU A 76 -14.63 -12.26 5.29
C LEU A 76 -15.90 -11.41 5.43
N GLU A 77 -16.92 -11.91 6.13
CA GLU A 77 -18.16 -11.17 6.39
C GLU A 77 -17.91 -9.90 7.22
N LYS A 78 -17.07 -9.97 8.26
CA LYS A 78 -16.70 -8.81 9.08
C LYS A 78 -15.91 -7.78 8.29
N VAL A 79 -14.95 -8.20 7.45
CA VAL A 79 -14.21 -7.30 6.56
C VAL A 79 -15.15 -6.62 5.58
N GLU A 80 -16.10 -7.35 4.99
CA GLU A 80 -17.09 -6.80 4.08
C GLU A 80 -17.97 -5.73 4.75
N GLN A 81 -18.45 -6.01 5.96
CA GLN A 81 -19.27 -5.08 6.74
C GLN A 81 -18.49 -3.82 7.12
N GLU A 82 -17.25 -3.97 7.59
CA GLU A 82 -16.39 -2.84 7.92
C GLU A 82 -16.07 -1.99 6.69
N LEU A 83 -15.81 -2.63 5.54
CA LEU A 83 -15.53 -1.92 4.30
C LEU A 83 -16.72 -1.08 3.86
N LYS A 84 -17.93 -1.66 3.86
CA LYS A 84 -19.19 -0.95 3.55
C LYS A 84 -19.50 0.18 4.53
N ARG A 85 -19.05 0.07 5.78
CA ARG A 85 -19.23 1.10 6.82
C ARG A 85 -18.26 2.27 6.62
N VAL A 86 -17.03 1.98 6.22
CA VAL A 86 -15.92 2.94 6.15
C VAL A 86 -15.86 3.64 4.80
N LEU A 87 -16.04 2.90 3.71
CA LEU A 87 -15.89 3.39 2.35
C LEU A 87 -17.29 3.67 1.76
N PRO A 88 -17.59 4.90 1.33
CA PRO A 88 -18.91 5.25 0.80
C PRO A 88 -19.12 4.84 -0.67
N TYR A 89 -18.19 4.08 -1.24
CA TYR A 89 -18.21 3.58 -2.62
C TYR A 89 -18.26 2.05 -2.61
N ASP A 90 -18.84 1.43 -3.63
CA ASP A 90 -18.54 0.01 -3.86
C ASP A 90 -17.09 -0.08 -4.31
N ILE A 91 -16.32 -0.95 -3.66
CA ILE A 91 -14.90 -1.14 -3.98
C ILE A 91 -14.69 -1.58 -5.45
N ARG A 92 -15.73 -2.10 -6.11
CA ARG A 92 -15.72 -2.44 -7.55
C ARG A 92 -15.85 -1.24 -8.49
N GLU A 93 -16.21 -0.07 -7.98
CA GLU A 93 -16.31 1.16 -8.78
C GLU A 93 -14.95 1.80 -9.03
N PHE A 94 -13.91 1.40 -8.29
CA PHE A 94 -12.55 1.87 -8.53
C PHE A 94 -11.96 1.20 -9.77
N GLN A 95 -11.35 2.00 -10.63
CA GLN A 95 -10.67 1.49 -11.83
C GLN A 95 -9.44 0.66 -11.46
N GLU A 96 -8.71 1.09 -10.44
CA GLU A 96 -7.55 0.38 -9.91
C GLU A 96 -7.52 0.46 -8.38
N ILE A 97 -7.13 -0.65 -7.76
CA ILE A 97 -6.88 -0.76 -6.32
C ILE A 97 -5.38 -1.02 -6.16
N LEU A 98 -4.70 -0.17 -5.41
CA LEU A 98 -3.26 -0.16 -5.21
C LEU A 98 -2.97 -0.41 -3.72
N ALA A 99 -2.53 -1.62 -3.40
CA ALA A 99 -2.32 -2.06 -2.02
C ALA A 99 -0.84 -2.03 -1.65
N ALA A 100 -0.45 -1.07 -0.81
CA ALA A 100 0.87 -1.04 -0.19
C ALA A 100 0.81 -1.82 1.14
N GLY A 101 1.37 -3.03 1.10
CA GLY A 101 1.23 -4.06 2.13
C GLY A 101 -0.04 -4.89 1.96
N ILE A 102 0.13 -6.11 1.44
CA ILE A 102 -0.98 -6.97 1.01
C ILE A 102 -1.26 -8.15 1.95
N HIS A 103 -0.49 -8.26 3.03
CA HIS A 103 -0.58 -9.33 4.00
C HIS A 103 -1.70 -9.10 5.03
N THR A 104 -2.88 -8.70 4.56
CA THR A 104 -4.03 -8.33 5.40
C THR A 104 -5.29 -9.11 5.06
N TYR A 105 -6.31 -8.96 5.91
CA TYR A 105 -7.63 -9.54 5.65
C TYR A 105 -8.42 -8.79 4.57
N LEU A 106 -8.04 -7.55 4.22
CA LEU A 106 -8.69 -6.84 3.12
C LEU A 106 -8.31 -7.49 1.78
N GLU A 107 -7.03 -7.74 1.52
CA GLU A 107 -6.63 -8.41 0.28
C GLU A 107 -7.14 -9.85 0.21
N MET A 108 -7.21 -10.54 1.34
CA MET A 108 -7.90 -11.83 1.42
C MET A 108 -9.36 -11.72 0.96
N TYR A 109 -10.08 -10.68 1.40
CA TYR A 109 -11.44 -10.40 0.95
C TYR A 109 -11.50 -10.06 -0.55
N LEU A 110 -10.59 -9.23 -1.07
CA LEU A 110 -10.54 -8.90 -2.50
C LEU A 110 -10.42 -10.18 -3.34
N LEU A 111 -9.47 -11.05 -2.97
CA LEU A 111 -9.26 -12.32 -3.65
C LEU A 111 -10.46 -13.26 -3.55
N ALA A 112 -11.07 -13.38 -2.36
CA ALA A 112 -12.27 -14.20 -2.15
C ALA A 112 -13.47 -13.72 -2.98
N LYS A 113 -13.53 -12.42 -3.30
CA LYS A 113 -14.60 -11.81 -4.11
C LYS A 113 -14.25 -11.64 -5.59
N GLY A 114 -13.09 -12.13 -6.03
CA GLY A 114 -12.65 -12.01 -7.42
C GLY A 114 -12.28 -10.60 -7.85
N ILE A 115 -11.90 -9.73 -6.90
CA ILE A 115 -11.58 -8.32 -7.17
C ILE A 115 -10.07 -8.20 -7.43
N PRO A 116 -9.66 -7.74 -8.63
CA PRO A 116 -8.25 -7.57 -8.95
C PRO A 116 -7.66 -6.34 -8.25
N PHE A 117 -6.35 -6.39 -7.97
CA PHE A 117 -5.61 -5.26 -7.40
C PHE A 117 -4.15 -5.30 -7.86
N SER A 118 -3.46 -4.17 -7.71
CA SER A 118 -2.02 -4.02 -7.87
C SER A 118 -1.37 -3.88 -6.50
N MET A 119 -0.12 -4.30 -6.36
CA MET A 119 0.60 -4.27 -5.08
C MET A 119 1.89 -3.47 -5.18
N PHE A 120 2.33 -2.94 -4.03
CA PHE A 120 3.72 -2.52 -3.82
C PHE A 120 4.45 -3.58 -3.01
N GLU A 121 5.75 -3.77 -3.28
CA GLU A 121 6.58 -4.59 -2.42
C GLU A 121 6.66 -4.01 -1.00
N ASP A 122 6.81 -4.85 0.03
CA ASP A 122 6.87 -4.41 1.43
C ASP A 122 8.22 -3.74 1.82
N GLY A 123 9.09 -3.49 0.84
CA GLY A 123 10.39 -2.86 0.97
C GLY A 123 11.30 -3.25 -0.19
N SER A 124 12.28 -2.41 -0.50
CA SER A 124 13.21 -2.62 -1.63
C SER A 124 13.81 -4.02 -1.64
N GLY A 125 13.54 -4.79 -2.70
CA GLY A 125 14.06 -6.14 -2.88
C GLY A 125 13.20 -7.24 -2.26
N ALA A 126 12.08 -6.91 -1.61
CA ALA A 126 11.21 -7.88 -0.97
C ALA A 126 10.48 -8.76 -1.99
N LEU A 127 10.21 -8.25 -3.20
CA LEU A 127 9.46 -9.00 -4.21
C LEU A 127 10.18 -10.31 -4.61
N SER A 128 11.50 -10.28 -4.71
CA SER A 128 12.33 -11.46 -5.02
C SER A 128 12.69 -12.34 -3.82
N ARG A 129 12.28 -11.93 -2.60
CA ARG A 129 12.58 -12.62 -1.34
C ARG A 129 11.32 -12.74 -0.44
N PRO A 130 10.19 -13.25 -0.98
CA PRO A 130 8.92 -13.30 -0.26
C PRO A 130 8.98 -14.12 1.04
N GLU A 131 9.91 -15.09 1.11
CA GLU A 131 10.12 -15.95 2.25
C GLU A 131 10.53 -15.22 3.53
N ILE A 132 11.20 -14.06 3.43
CA ILE A 132 11.69 -13.33 4.60
C ILE A 132 10.52 -12.88 5.47
N LEU A 133 9.59 -12.12 4.89
CA LEU A 133 8.42 -11.64 5.62
C LEU A 133 7.45 -12.78 5.96
N GLY A 134 7.30 -13.74 5.03
CA GLY A 134 6.50 -14.94 5.27
C GLY A 134 6.96 -15.73 6.49
N GLU A 135 8.28 -15.93 6.66
CA GLU A 135 8.81 -16.67 7.81
C GLU A 135 8.63 -15.91 9.13
N ILE A 136 8.81 -14.58 9.12
CA ILE A 136 8.57 -13.73 10.29
C ILE A 136 7.13 -13.89 10.78
N HIS A 137 6.15 -13.75 9.87
CA HIS A 137 4.73 -13.86 10.24
C HIS A 137 4.29 -15.30 10.53
N ARG A 138 4.89 -16.31 9.89
CA ARG A 138 4.66 -17.71 10.23
C ARG A 138 5.05 -18.01 11.67
N LYS A 139 6.13 -17.41 12.18
CA LYS A 139 6.59 -17.56 13.57
C LYS A 139 5.75 -16.75 14.55
N SER A 140 5.46 -15.48 14.25
CA SER A 140 4.80 -14.57 15.19
C SER A 140 3.27 -14.72 15.22
N ALA A 141 2.65 -15.13 14.12
CA ALA A 141 1.19 -15.23 13.97
C ALA A 141 0.78 -16.40 13.05
N PRO A 142 1.08 -17.66 13.42
CA PRO A 142 0.97 -18.82 12.52
C PRO A 142 -0.43 -19.05 11.95
N ALA A 143 -1.48 -18.89 12.75
CA ALA A 143 -2.87 -19.07 12.28
C ALA A 143 -3.26 -18.01 11.23
N ARG A 144 -2.89 -16.75 11.47
CA ARG A 144 -3.12 -15.65 10.51
C ARG A 144 -2.31 -15.87 9.24
N TYR A 145 -1.03 -16.23 9.37
CA TYR A 145 -0.17 -16.57 8.24
C TYR A 145 -0.81 -17.67 7.38
N ALA A 146 -1.18 -18.80 8.00
CA ALA A 146 -1.75 -19.93 7.28
C ALA A 146 -3.04 -19.56 6.54
N LEU A 147 -3.90 -18.75 7.15
CA LEU A 147 -5.14 -18.28 6.54
C LEU A 147 -4.89 -17.37 5.34
N ILE A 148 -4.02 -16.36 5.49
CA ILE A 148 -3.67 -15.41 4.42
C ILE A 148 -2.95 -16.12 3.26
N GLU A 149 -2.07 -17.07 3.57
CA GLU A 149 -1.28 -17.77 2.55
C GLU A 149 -2.10 -18.77 1.73
N LYS A 150 -3.28 -19.21 2.18
CA LYS A 150 -4.23 -19.94 1.31
C LYS A 150 -4.58 -19.17 0.04
N TYR A 151 -4.52 -17.85 0.11
CA TYR A 151 -4.80 -16.94 -1.00
C TYR A 151 -3.52 -16.55 -1.77
N GLY A 152 -2.37 -17.13 -1.43
CA GLY A 152 -1.10 -16.88 -2.12
C GLY A 152 -0.54 -15.47 -1.92
N LEU A 153 -0.93 -14.79 -0.84
CA LEU A 153 -0.58 -13.39 -0.61
C LEU A 153 0.88 -13.19 -0.21
N TYR A 154 1.54 -14.12 0.50
CA TYR A 154 2.98 -13.96 0.79
C TYR A 154 3.86 -14.31 -0.40
N ARG A 155 3.43 -15.28 -1.21
CA ARG A 155 4.17 -15.68 -2.43
C ARG A 155 3.79 -14.88 -3.67
N HIS A 156 2.82 -13.98 -3.57
CA HIS A 156 2.34 -13.16 -4.67
C HIS A 156 1.86 -13.98 -5.89
N THR A 157 1.27 -15.16 -5.66
CA THR A 157 0.94 -16.14 -6.71
C THR A 157 -0.48 -15.98 -7.30
N SER A 158 -1.32 -15.16 -6.68
CA SER A 158 -2.70 -14.98 -7.15
C SER A 158 -2.74 -14.32 -8.54
N PRO A 159 -3.55 -14.84 -9.49
CA PRO A 159 -3.69 -14.23 -10.82
C PRO A 159 -4.39 -12.87 -10.78
N LEU A 160 -5.13 -12.58 -9.70
CA LEU A 160 -5.84 -11.32 -9.51
C LEU A 160 -4.91 -10.16 -9.12
N ILE A 161 -3.68 -10.44 -8.70
CA ILE A 161 -2.64 -9.41 -8.61
C ILE A 161 -2.26 -9.01 -10.04
N GLN A 162 -2.51 -7.77 -10.44
CA GLN A 162 -2.34 -7.30 -11.83
C GLN A 162 -0.94 -6.75 -12.08
N LYS A 163 -0.41 -5.95 -11.15
CA LYS A 163 0.93 -5.38 -11.19
C LYS A 163 1.60 -5.51 -9.83
N LYS A 164 2.93 -5.58 -9.85
CA LYS A 164 3.79 -5.64 -8.67
C LYS A 164 4.85 -4.55 -8.77
N TYR A 165 4.57 -3.40 -8.17
CA TYR A 165 5.51 -2.28 -8.15
C TYR A 165 6.66 -2.59 -7.21
N CYS A 166 7.89 -2.55 -7.73
CA CYS A 166 9.09 -2.85 -6.96
C CYS A 166 10.32 -2.11 -7.48
N ASP A 167 11.35 -1.99 -6.64
CA ASP A 167 12.66 -1.51 -7.02
C ASP A 167 13.42 -2.62 -7.74
N PHE A 168 13.55 -2.52 -9.07
CA PHE A 168 14.27 -3.53 -9.86
C PHE A 168 15.74 -3.65 -9.47
N LYS A 169 16.39 -2.55 -9.06
CA LYS A 169 17.81 -2.54 -8.69
C LYS A 169 18.07 -3.29 -7.38
N ALA A 170 17.06 -3.42 -6.52
CA ALA A 170 17.17 -4.10 -5.23
C ALA A 170 16.85 -5.60 -5.28
N GLN A 171 16.34 -6.11 -6.41
CA GLN A 171 16.02 -7.53 -6.56
C GLN A 171 17.27 -8.40 -6.70
N VAL A 172 17.14 -9.70 -6.41
CA VAL A 172 18.24 -10.66 -6.62
C VAL A 172 18.62 -10.73 -8.13
N PRO A 173 19.90 -11.00 -8.46
CA PRO A 173 20.30 -11.20 -9.85
C PRO A 173 19.46 -12.28 -10.55
N GLY A 174 18.99 -11.98 -11.76
CA GLY A 174 18.15 -12.89 -12.54
C GLY A 174 16.67 -12.92 -12.14
N PHE A 175 16.23 -12.06 -11.22
CA PHE A 175 14.81 -11.90 -10.91
C PHE A 175 14.02 -11.49 -12.15
N PHE A 176 12.90 -12.18 -12.36
CA PHE A 176 11.92 -11.87 -13.40
C PHE A 176 10.52 -12.21 -12.91
N ASP A 177 9.59 -11.28 -13.12
CA ASP A 177 8.16 -11.48 -12.93
C ASP A 177 7.45 -10.63 -13.99
N GLU A 178 6.59 -11.25 -14.80
CA GLU A 178 5.93 -10.60 -15.93
C GLU A 178 4.99 -9.44 -15.51
N LYS A 179 4.58 -9.40 -14.24
CA LYS A 179 3.73 -8.35 -13.68
C LYS A 179 4.53 -7.31 -12.90
N ALA A 180 5.84 -7.46 -12.79
CA ALA A 180 6.68 -6.50 -12.08
C ALA A 180 6.80 -5.20 -12.88
N VAL A 181 6.70 -4.08 -12.18
CA VAL A 181 6.83 -2.72 -12.73
C VAL A 181 7.87 -1.99 -11.90
N ASP A 182 8.89 -1.43 -12.56
CA ASP A 182 9.94 -0.69 -11.87
C ASP A 182 9.37 0.59 -11.25
N PHE A 183 9.46 0.69 -9.93
CA PHE A 183 9.02 1.83 -9.16
C PHE A 183 9.99 2.06 -7.99
N GLN A 184 11.01 2.86 -8.26
CA GLN A 184 12.03 3.23 -7.28
C GLN A 184 11.60 4.48 -6.53
N VAL A 185 10.98 4.29 -5.36
CA VAL A 185 10.38 5.35 -4.53
C VAL A 185 11.28 6.58 -4.39
N LEU A 186 12.56 6.39 -4.08
CA LEU A 186 13.52 7.49 -3.89
C LEU A 186 13.89 8.19 -5.20
N GLU A 187 14.10 7.45 -6.28
CA GLU A 187 14.39 8.03 -7.60
C GLU A 187 13.20 8.84 -8.11
N GLU A 188 11.99 8.30 -7.98
CA GLU A 188 10.76 9.00 -8.37
C GLU A 188 10.51 10.23 -7.50
N PHE A 189 10.80 10.15 -6.19
CA PHE A 189 10.75 11.31 -5.31
C PHE A 189 11.66 12.45 -5.80
N TYR A 190 12.90 12.14 -6.20
CA TYR A 190 13.84 13.15 -6.69
C TYR A 190 13.45 13.76 -8.04
N ARG A 191 12.61 13.07 -8.83
CA ARG A 191 12.06 13.57 -10.09
C ARG A 191 10.85 14.49 -9.90
N LEU A 192 10.21 14.49 -8.73
CA LEU A 192 9.10 15.39 -8.44
C LEU A 192 9.56 16.86 -8.44
N SER A 193 8.61 17.78 -8.62
CA SER A 193 8.93 19.22 -8.55
C SER A 193 9.47 19.61 -7.16
N PRO A 194 10.36 20.62 -7.06
CA PRO A 194 10.89 21.06 -5.77
C PRO A 194 9.81 21.45 -4.76
N SER A 195 8.69 21.97 -5.25
CA SER A 195 7.52 22.28 -4.42
C SER A 195 6.89 21.03 -3.82
N LEU A 196 6.65 19.99 -4.62
CA LEU A 196 6.10 18.72 -4.13
C LEU A 196 7.06 18.01 -3.17
N GLN A 197 8.36 17.97 -3.51
CA GLN A 197 9.37 17.41 -2.60
C GLN A 197 9.36 18.11 -1.24
N LYS A 198 9.23 19.45 -1.22
CA LYS A 198 9.15 20.24 0.01
C LYS A 198 7.89 19.93 0.80
N GLU A 199 6.73 19.82 0.16
CA GLU A 199 5.47 19.51 0.83
C GLU A 199 5.45 18.10 1.42
N ILE A 200 5.99 17.10 0.71
CA ILE A 200 6.17 15.74 1.23
C ILE A 200 7.11 15.76 2.44
N ARG A 201 8.29 16.41 2.34
CA ARG A 201 9.23 16.50 3.47
C ARG A 201 8.60 17.14 4.72
N LYS A 202 7.82 18.21 4.55
CA LYS A 202 7.08 18.86 5.65
C LYS A 202 6.09 17.90 6.30
N LEU A 203 5.31 17.18 5.51
CA LEU A 203 4.32 16.21 6.01
C LEU A 203 4.97 15.14 6.90
N PHE A 204 6.13 14.63 6.48
CA PHE A 204 6.89 13.62 7.23
C PHE A 204 7.78 14.21 8.34
N GLY A 205 7.70 15.52 8.60
CA GLY A 205 8.51 16.18 9.64
C GLY A 205 10.01 16.08 9.40
N LEU A 206 10.44 15.89 8.14
CA LEU A 206 11.84 15.68 7.82
C LEU A 206 12.59 17.01 7.91
N PRO A 207 13.63 17.13 8.76
CA PRO A 207 14.44 18.33 8.78
C PRO A 207 15.09 18.53 7.41
N PHE A 208 15.13 19.79 6.94
CA PHE A 208 15.98 20.14 5.82
C PHE A 208 17.43 20.02 6.29
N LEU A 209 18.09 18.92 5.91
CA LEU A 209 19.50 18.73 6.16
C LEU A 209 20.25 19.11 4.90
N GLU A 210 21.04 20.19 4.95
CA GLU A 210 22.05 20.45 3.93
C GLU A 210 22.97 19.24 3.78
N GLY A 211 23.27 18.90 2.52
CA GLY A 211 23.79 17.61 2.08
C GLY A 211 25.06 17.18 2.81
N GLY A 212 25.01 15.99 3.41
CA GLY A 212 26.19 15.19 3.71
C GLY A 212 26.08 13.91 2.90
N LYS A 213 27.16 13.49 2.22
CA LYS A 213 27.23 12.37 1.27
C LYS A 213 26.89 10.98 1.83
N SER A 214 26.34 10.88 3.03
CA SER A 214 26.16 9.63 3.77
C SER A 214 25.06 9.76 4.83
N LYS A 215 23.82 10.03 4.42
CA LYS A 215 22.65 10.03 5.31
C LYS A 215 21.59 9.09 4.76
N VAL A 216 21.14 8.16 5.60
CA VAL A 216 20.03 7.23 5.33
C VAL A 216 18.80 7.75 6.05
N LEU A 217 17.65 7.77 5.37
CA LEU A 217 16.35 8.01 5.99
C LEU A 217 15.80 6.66 6.49
N LEU A 218 15.68 6.52 7.81
CA LEU A 218 14.96 5.39 8.42
C LEU A 218 13.54 5.85 8.74
N LEU A 219 12.58 5.34 7.98
CA LEU A 219 11.16 5.41 8.32
C LEU A 219 10.81 4.09 9.02
N THR A 220 10.45 4.15 10.31
CA THR A 220 10.00 2.99 11.11
C THR A 220 8.50 3.05 11.34
#